data_AF-A0A812Z7V7-F1
#
_entry.id   AF-A0A812Z7V7-F1
#
_cell.length_a   1.000
_cell.length_b   1.000
_cell.length_c   1.000
_cell.angle_alpha   90.00
_cell.angle_beta   90.00
_cell.angle_gamma   90.00
#
_symmetry.space_group_name_H-M   'P 1'
#
loop_
_entity.id
_entity.type
_entity.pdbx_description
1 polymer ?
#
loop_
_entity_poly.entity_id
_entity_poly.type
_entity_poly.pdbx_seq_one_letter_code
_entity_poly.pdbx_strand_id
1 'polypeptide(L)'
;MVAASWITGPVFLVVVIWACIVALQDSGHKKHDLELSELSLLHGTGIVVGGWVVGTTIASDVFRFARSKRQAASLVALPRSCSLAVYMVAGVLLAQAYGTDDVITIMHESVGLGAVVVVVAGEMVINCTNIYSASLAIVALIDTVFGWQMPRPAVTVACGTVGSALGACGILRGFIPFLDLLSVTFPPAAGIICCEYLVVKGFRSQLDETRASGTMPEAAPVFVPASLVAWLAAALLGHFLPRGMPYLYSLCLV
;
A
#
# COMPACT_ATOMS: atom_id res chain seq x y z
N MET A 1 -7.89 0.68 -17.03
CA MET A 1 -7.52 1.03 -15.64
C MET A 1 -7.53 2.53 -15.40
N VAL A 2 -6.72 3.33 -16.10
CA VAL A 2 -6.69 4.80 -15.91
C VAL A 2 -8.07 5.45 -16.05
N ALA A 3 -8.80 5.23 -17.15
CA ALA A 3 -10.13 5.83 -17.32
C ALA A 3 -11.13 5.44 -16.22
N ALA A 4 -11.06 4.21 -15.71
CA ALA A 4 -11.91 3.76 -14.62
C ALA A 4 -11.58 4.51 -13.31
N SER A 5 -10.28 4.65 -12.97
CA SER A 5 -9.84 5.37 -11.76
C SER A 5 -10.28 6.84 -11.73
N TRP A 6 -10.34 7.49 -12.90
CA TRP A 6 -10.78 8.89 -13.02
C TRP A 6 -12.27 9.09 -12.73
N ILE A 7 -13.06 8.03 -12.84
CA ILE A 7 -14.49 8.04 -12.56
C ILE A 7 -14.74 7.49 -11.16
N THR A 8 -14.22 6.30 -10.85
CA THR A 8 -14.49 5.62 -9.58
C THR A 8 -13.94 6.38 -8.38
N GLY A 9 -12.76 7.02 -8.48
CA GLY A 9 -12.17 7.77 -7.38
C GLY A 9 -13.04 8.96 -6.90
N PRO A 10 -13.41 9.90 -7.78
CA PRO A 10 -14.30 11.01 -7.41
C PRO A 10 -15.68 10.55 -6.94
N VAL A 11 -16.27 9.54 -7.60
CA VAL A 11 -17.59 9.00 -7.22
C VAL A 11 -17.52 8.35 -5.84
N PHE A 12 -16.48 7.58 -5.55
CA PHE A 12 -16.25 6.99 -4.23
C PHE A 12 -16.14 8.07 -3.16
N LEU A 13 -15.37 9.14 -3.40
CA LEU A 13 -15.24 10.24 -2.45
C LEU A 13 -16.60 10.91 -2.16
N VAL A 14 -17.41 11.14 -3.20
CA VAL A 14 -18.77 11.71 -3.04
C VAL A 14 -19.65 10.79 -2.21
N VAL A 15 -19.63 9.48 -2.48
CA VAL A 15 -20.41 8.48 -1.72
C VAL A 15 -19.99 8.46 -0.26
N VAL A 16 -18.69 8.48 0.04
CA VAL A 16 -18.19 8.51 1.43
C VAL A 16 -18.63 9.79 2.15
N ILE A 17 -18.48 10.95 1.50
CA ILE A 17 -18.92 12.23 2.09
C ILE A 17 -20.43 12.21 2.35
N TRP A 18 -21.22 11.69 1.40
CA TRP A 18 -22.65 11.55 1.57
C TRP A 18 -22.99 10.61 2.74
N ALA A 19 -22.37 9.43 2.82
CA ALA A 19 -22.55 8.52 3.95
C ALA A 19 -22.27 9.21 5.29
N CYS A 20 -21.20 10.01 5.39
CA CYS A 20 -20.91 10.79 6.58
C CYS A 20 -21.99 11.84 6.89
N ILE A 21 -22.52 12.54 5.89
CA ILE A 21 -23.60 13.52 6.08
C ILE A 21 -24.86 12.83 6.62
N VAL A 22 -25.24 11.67 6.05
CA VAL A 22 -26.41 10.90 6.51
C VAL A 22 -26.21 10.45 7.96
N ALA A 23 -25.05 9.88 8.27
CA ALA A 23 -24.72 9.43 9.62
C ALA A 23 -24.77 10.58 10.65
N LEU A 24 -24.35 11.79 10.28
CA LEU A 24 -24.37 12.97 11.15
C LEU A 24 -25.77 13.59 11.31
N GLN A 25 -26.64 13.45 10.31
CA GLN A 25 -28.01 13.97 10.35
C GLN A 25 -28.96 13.07 11.15
N ASP A 26 -28.70 11.77 11.14
CA ASP A 26 -29.50 10.81 11.87
C ASP A 26 -29.19 10.86 13.37
N SER A 27 -30.04 11.58 14.09
CA SER A 27 -29.99 11.76 15.55
C SER A 27 -30.27 10.47 16.34
N GLY A 28 -30.69 9.40 15.65
CA GLY A 28 -31.03 8.10 16.22
C GLY A 28 -29.83 7.16 16.41
N HIS A 29 -28.70 7.41 15.74
CA HIS A 29 -27.46 6.67 16.01
C HIS A 29 -26.95 7.05 17.40
N LYS A 30 -27.33 6.26 18.40
CA LYS A 30 -26.59 6.26 19.67
C LYS A 30 -25.15 5.95 19.30
N LYS A 31 -24.22 6.85 19.66
CA LYS A 31 -22.79 6.57 19.55
C LYS A 31 -22.59 5.20 20.19
N HIS A 32 -22.31 4.20 19.37
CA HIS A 32 -21.94 2.91 19.91
C HIS A 32 -20.57 3.13 20.54
N ASP A 33 -20.48 2.94 21.85
CA ASP A 33 -19.20 2.79 22.52
C ASP A 33 -18.62 1.47 22.03
N LEU A 34 -17.97 1.53 20.86
CA LEU A 34 -17.10 0.46 20.41
C LEU A 34 -16.05 0.31 21.52
N GLU A 35 -15.90 -0.92 22.04
CA GLU A 35 -14.81 -1.23 22.96
C GLU A 35 -13.48 -1.04 22.21
N LEU A 36 -12.94 0.17 22.30
CA LEU A 36 -11.65 0.50 21.71
C LEU A 36 -10.58 -0.13 22.60
N SER A 37 -9.85 -1.12 22.08
CA SER A 37 -8.65 -1.58 22.77
C SER A 37 -7.69 -0.39 22.91
N GLU A 38 -7.02 -0.26 24.06
CA GLU A 38 -6.02 0.79 24.26
C GLU A 38 -4.83 0.62 23.32
N LEU A 39 -4.92 1.24 22.14
CA LEU A 39 -3.82 1.39 21.19
C LEU A 39 -3.09 2.69 21.50
N SER A 40 -1.78 2.60 21.73
CA SER A 40 -0.96 3.80 21.82
C SER A 40 -1.00 4.56 20.48
N LEU A 41 -1.02 5.88 20.51
CA LEU A 41 -0.96 6.71 19.30
C LEU A 41 0.23 6.31 18.40
N LEU A 42 1.34 5.94 19.03
CA LEU A 42 2.57 5.53 18.38
C LEU A 42 2.45 4.20 17.63
N HIS A 43 1.70 3.25 18.19
CA HIS A 43 1.38 2.01 17.50
C HIS A 43 0.42 2.28 16.34
N GLY A 44 -0.58 3.16 16.55
CA GLY A 44 -1.48 3.61 15.49
C GLY A 44 -0.74 4.18 14.27
N THR A 45 0.31 4.99 14.47
CA THR A 45 1.13 5.48 13.35
C THR A 45 1.88 4.35 12.64
N GLY A 46 2.37 3.35 13.38
CA GLY A 46 2.99 2.15 12.82
C GLY A 46 2.05 1.36 11.90
N ILE A 47 0.81 1.15 12.34
CA ILE A 47 -0.24 0.49 11.55
C ILE A 47 -0.50 1.26 10.25
N VAL A 48 -0.63 2.59 10.33
CA VAL A 48 -0.82 3.45 9.14
C VAL A 48 0.38 3.36 8.19
N VAL A 49 1.62 3.40 8.72
CA VAL A 49 2.83 3.23 7.91
C VAL A 49 2.83 1.85 7.23
N GLY A 50 2.56 0.77 7.97
CA GLY A 50 2.47 -0.58 7.44
C GLY A 50 1.47 -0.73 6.30
N GLY A 51 0.33 -0.04 6.38
CA GLY A 51 -0.70 -0.05 5.34
C GLY A 51 -0.28 0.58 4.01
N TRP A 52 0.73 1.46 4.02
CA TRP A 52 1.10 2.25 2.84
C TRP A 52 2.53 2.02 2.33
N VAL A 53 3.43 1.52 3.19
CA VAL A 53 4.87 1.44 2.91
C VAL A 53 5.19 0.56 1.69
N VAL A 54 4.42 -0.50 1.44
CA VAL A 54 4.58 -1.35 0.26
C VAL A 54 4.33 -0.52 -1.00
N GLY A 55 3.18 0.17 -1.04
CA GLY A 55 2.77 1.02 -2.16
C GLY A 55 3.76 2.16 -2.44
N THR A 56 4.39 2.72 -1.41
CA THR A 56 5.44 3.74 -1.59
C THR A 56 6.73 3.15 -2.15
N THR A 57 7.08 1.92 -1.77
CA THR A 57 8.31 1.25 -2.24
C THR A 57 8.22 0.87 -3.72
N ILE A 58 7.02 0.46 -4.17
CA ILE A 58 6.76 0.11 -5.58
C ILE A 58 6.23 1.30 -6.40
N ALA A 59 6.28 2.53 -5.88
CA ALA A 59 5.69 3.69 -6.54
C ALA A 59 6.29 3.94 -7.94
N SER A 60 7.52 3.49 -8.18
CA SER A 60 8.19 3.52 -9.49
C SER A 60 7.42 2.76 -10.59
N ASP A 61 6.69 1.70 -10.26
CA ASP A 61 5.89 0.92 -11.21
C ASP A 61 4.79 1.74 -11.88
N VAL A 62 4.22 2.67 -11.12
CA VAL A 62 3.16 3.58 -11.55
C VAL A 62 3.76 4.86 -12.10
N PHE A 63 4.78 5.41 -11.45
CA PHE A 63 5.39 6.68 -11.83
C PHE A 63 6.24 6.64 -13.09
N ARG A 64 6.71 5.47 -13.54
CA ARG A 64 7.38 5.37 -14.84
C ARG A 64 6.54 5.84 -16.02
N PHE A 65 5.21 5.88 -15.86
CA PHE A 65 4.28 6.38 -16.87
C PHE A 65 3.99 7.89 -16.74
N ALA A 66 4.50 8.57 -15.70
CA ALA A 66 4.31 10.00 -15.52
C ALA A 66 5.17 10.79 -16.52
N ARG A 67 4.61 11.84 -17.13
CA ARG A 67 5.30 12.65 -18.16
C ARG A 67 6.29 13.64 -17.55
N SER A 68 6.19 13.94 -16.26
CA SER A 68 7.14 14.82 -15.56
C SER A 68 7.19 14.56 -14.05
N LYS A 69 8.29 14.95 -13.41
CA LYS A 69 8.45 14.90 -11.93
C LYS A 69 7.37 15.69 -11.20
N ARG A 70 7.01 16.87 -11.73
CA ARG A 70 5.94 17.71 -11.18
C ARG A 70 4.59 17.01 -11.27
N GLN A 71 4.31 16.34 -12.38
CA GLN A 71 3.10 15.56 -12.54
C GLN A 71 3.04 14.36 -11.58
N ALA A 72 4.16 13.64 -11.40
CA ALA A 72 4.24 12.55 -10.42
C ALA A 72 4.01 13.05 -8.99
N ALA A 73 4.63 14.18 -8.61
CA ALA A 73 4.45 14.80 -7.30
C ALA A 73 3.02 15.31 -7.08
N SER A 74 2.43 15.99 -8.08
CA SER A 74 1.07 16.53 -7.97
C SER A 74 0.00 15.45 -7.96
N LEU A 75 0.24 14.29 -8.57
CA LEU A 75 -0.71 13.18 -8.60
C LEU A 75 -0.76 12.40 -7.28
N VAL A 76 0.31 12.42 -6.48
CA VAL A 76 0.41 11.51 -5.34
C VAL A 76 0.65 12.20 -4.01
N ALA A 77 1.59 13.14 -3.90
CA ALA A 77 1.96 13.65 -2.57
C ALA A 77 0.80 14.36 -1.88
N LEU A 78 0.07 15.23 -2.60
CA LEU A 78 -1.02 16.01 -2.02
C LEU A 78 -2.37 15.28 -2.10
N PRO A 79 -2.85 14.81 -3.27
CA PRO A 79 -4.19 14.22 -3.35
C PRO A 79 -4.30 12.92 -2.56
N ARG A 80 -3.25 12.10 -2.54
CA ARG A 80 -3.26 10.80 -1.85
C ARG A 80 -3.15 10.93 -0.34
N SER A 81 -2.33 11.87 0.14
CA SER A 81 -2.21 12.13 1.59
C SER A 81 -3.48 12.79 2.15
N CYS A 82 -4.06 13.75 1.41
CA CYS A 82 -5.32 14.37 1.80
C CYS A 82 -6.48 13.37 1.77
N SER A 83 -6.58 12.53 0.73
CA SER A 83 -7.65 11.53 0.65
C SER A 83 -7.53 10.49 1.76
N LEU A 84 -6.31 10.07 2.13
CA LEU A 84 -6.09 9.17 3.25
C LEU A 84 -6.65 9.72 4.56
N ALA A 85 -6.32 10.97 4.90
CA ALA A 85 -6.83 11.59 6.12
C ALA A 85 -8.36 11.64 6.13
N VAL A 86 -8.97 12.01 5.00
CA VAL A 86 -10.44 12.07 4.85
C VAL A 86 -11.06 10.68 5.05
N TYR A 87 -10.52 9.63 4.40
CA TYR A 87 -11.07 8.29 4.51
C TYR A 87 -10.89 7.67 5.90
N MET A 88 -9.78 7.96 6.60
CA MET A 88 -9.57 7.48 7.96
C MET A 88 -10.57 8.11 8.94
N VAL A 89 -10.78 9.42 8.85
CA VAL A 89 -11.77 10.12 9.69
C VAL A 89 -13.19 9.65 9.37
N ALA A 90 -13.52 9.51 8.09
CA ALA A 90 -14.81 8.97 7.65
C ALA A 90 -15.05 7.54 8.16
N GLY A 91 -14.02 6.68 8.09
CA GLY A 91 -14.08 5.31 8.57
C GLY A 91 -14.41 5.23 10.06
N VAL A 92 -13.72 6.01 10.90
CA VAL A 92 -14.01 6.05 12.35
C VAL A 92 -15.42 6.57 12.62
N LEU A 93 -15.81 7.68 11.97
CA LEU A 93 -17.13 8.27 12.14
C LEU A 93 -18.24 7.27 11.78
N LEU A 94 -18.13 6.63 10.62
CA LEU A 94 -19.12 5.68 10.13
C LEU A 94 -19.14 4.41 10.97
N ALA A 95 -17.98 3.88 11.37
CA ALA A 95 -17.94 2.70 12.22
C ALA A 95 -18.60 2.95 13.59
N GLN A 96 -18.42 4.14 14.17
CA GLN A 96 -19.09 4.52 15.42
C GLN A 96 -20.59 4.77 15.25
N ALA A 97 -21.01 5.32 14.10
CA ALA A 97 -22.42 5.55 13.81
C ALA A 97 -23.19 4.24 13.66
N TYR A 98 -22.64 3.28 12.92
CA TYR A 98 -23.31 2.00 12.61
C TYR A 98 -22.92 0.84 13.55
N GLY A 99 -21.97 1.05 14.47
CA GLY A 99 -21.56 0.05 15.45
C GLY A 99 -20.86 -1.18 14.87
N THR A 100 -20.26 -1.07 13.68
CA THR A 100 -19.56 -2.16 12.98
C THR A 100 -18.38 -1.61 12.17
N ASP A 101 -17.36 -2.43 11.91
CA ASP A 101 -16.25 -2.12 11.00
C ASP A 101 -16.45 -2.72 9.59
N ASP A 102 -17.57 -3.42 9.35
CA ASP A 102 -17.90 -3.95 8.03
C ASP A 102 -18.38 -2.84 7.09
N VAL A 103 -17.48 -2.43 6.19
CA VAL A 103 -17.72 -1.40 5.18
C VAL A 103 -18.92 -1.72 4.30
N ILE A 104 -19.21 -3.00 4.01
CA ILE A 104 -20.36 -3.37 3.17
C ILE A 104 -21.66 -3.06 3.90
N THR A 105 -21.80 -3.47 5.15
CA THR A 105 -22.95 -3.16 6.01
C THR A 105 -23.10 -1.64 6.17
N ILE A 106 -22.03 -0.93 6.52
CA ILE A 106 -22.04 0.54 6.68
C ILE A 106 -22.57 1.23 5.42
N MET A 107 -22.06 0.88 4.24
CA MET A 107 -22.43 1.53 2.98
C MET A 107 -23.85 1.19 2.55
N HIS A 108 -24.28 -0.04 2.80
CA HIS A 108 -25.63 -0.48 2.52
C HIS A 108 -26.66 0.22 3.41
N GLU A 109 -26.40 0.33 4.71
CA GLU A 109 -27.34 0.95 5.66
C GLU A 109 -27.36 2.47 5.55
N SER A 110 -26.24 3.11 5.21
CA SER A 110 -26.16 4.57 5.09
C SER A 110 -26.76 5.12 3.80
N VAL A 111 -26.36 4.57 2.64
CA VAL A 111 -26.67 5.15 1.33
C VAL A 111 -27.40 4.15 0.43
N GLY A 112 -27.34 2.85 0.75
CA GLY A 112 -28.01 1.79 0.00
C GLY A 112 -27.09 1.02 -0.94
N LEU A 113 -27.68 0.08 -1.68
CA LEU A 113 -26.95 -0.84 -2.57
C LEU A 113 -26.06 -0.13 -3.60
N GLY A 114 -26.45 1.06 -4.07
CA GLY A 114 -25.64 1.85 -5.01
C GLY A 114 -24.27 2.22 -4.45
N ALA A 115 -24.19 2.55 -3.16
CA ALA A 115 -22.91 2.84 -2.50
C ALA A 115 -22.02 1.62 -2.40
N VAL A 116 -22.60 0.45 -2.07
CA VAL A 116 -21.87 -0.83 -2.05
C VAL A 116 -21.23 -1.11 -3.42
N VAL A 117 -21.99 -0.94 -4.51
CA VAL A 117 -21.48 -1.14 -5.87
C VAL A 117 -20.32 -0.19 -6.18
N VAL A 118 -20.43 1.09 -5.81
CA VAL A 118 -19.36 2.08 -6.01
C VAL A 118 -18.12 1.71 -5.22
N VAL A 119 -18.27 1.30 -3.96
CA VAL A 119 -17.14 0.91 -3.09
C VAL A 119 -16.44 -0.32 -3.65
N VAL A 120 -17.19 -1.37 -4.00
CA VAL A 120 -16.63 -2.58 -4.62
C VAL A 120 -15.93 -2.25 -5.94
N ALA A 121 -16.53 -1.43 -6.80
CA ALA A 121 -15.90 -1.02 -8.05
C ALA A 121 -14.61 -0.22 -7.84
N GLY A 122 -14.57 0.64 -6.80
CA GLY A 122 -13.36 1.35 -6.37
C GLY A 122 -12.24 0.38 -5.97
N GLU A 123 -12.57 -0.59 -5.11
CA GLU A 123 -11.61 -1.60 -4.66
C GLU A 123 -11.13 -2.51 -5.78
N MET A 124 -11.98 -2.85 -6.76
CA MET A 124 -11.56 -3.62 -7.93
C MET A 124 -10.45 -2.91 -8.72
N VAL A 125 -10.48 -1.57 -8.82
CA VAL A 125 -9.44 -0.79 -9.51
C VAL A 125 -8.11 -0.84 -8.75
N ILE A 126 -8.16 -0.77 -7.42
CA ILE A 126 -6.97 -0.89 -6.56
C ILE A 126 -6.41 -2.31 -6.61
N ASN A 127 -7.26 -3.33 -6.50
CA ASN A 127 -6.86 -4.73 -6.57
C ASN A 127 -6.25 -5.09 -7.94
N CYS A 128 -6.75 -4.54 -9.04
CA CYS A 128 -6.10 -4.67 -10.35
C CYS A 128 -4.65 -4.13 -10.33
N THR A 129 -4.44 -3.00 -9.67
CA THR A 129 -3.11 -2.37 -9.55
C THR A 129 -2.18 -3.22 -8.67
N ASN A 130 -2.70 -3.76 -7.55
CA ASN A 130 -1.94 -4.63 -6.65
C ASN A 130 -1.53 -5.95 -7.34
N ILE A 131 -2.45 -6.61 -8.05
CA ILE A 131 -2.15 -7.83 -8.80
C ILE A 131 -1.14 -7.54 -9.91
N TYR A 132 -1.25 -6.39 -10.59
CA TYR A 132 -0.30 -5.99 -11.61
C TYR A 132 1.13 -5.87 -11.07
N SER A 133 1.32 -5.11 -9.98
CA SER A 133 2.65 -4.95 -9.37
C SER A 133 3.18 -6.24 -8.77
N ALA A 134 2.34 -7.03 -8.09
CA ALA A 134 2.75 -8.34 -7.57
C ALA A 134 3.23 -9.28 -8.69
N SER A 135 2.50 -9.32 -9.81
CA SER A 135 2.85 -10.18 -10.95
C SER A 135 4.13 -9.71 -11.65
N LEU A 136 4.33 -8.39 -11.77
CA LEU A 136 5.57 -7.82 -12.29
C LEU A 136 6.76 -8.17 -11.40
N ALA A 137 6.62 -8.04 -10.08
CA ALA A 137 7.65 -8.37 -9.11
C ALA A 137 8.03 -9.86 -9.16
N ILE A 138 7.04 -10.76 -9.21
CA ILE A 138 7.28 -12.21 -9.29
C ILE A 138 7.97 -12.59 -10.61
N VAL A 139 7.50 -12.07 -11.74
CA VAL A 139 8.13 -12.34 -13.04
C VAL A 139 9.56 -11.80 -13.07
N ALA A 140 9.80 -10.59 -12.56
CA ALA A 140 11.13 -10.01 -12.48
C ALA A 140 12.06 -10.82 -11.58
N LEU A 141 11.58 -11.26 -10.40
CA LEU A 141 12.34 -12.10 -9.49
C LEU A 141 12.74 -13.42 -10.16
N ILE A 142 11.78 -14.10 -10.80
CA ILE A 142 12.02 -15.42 -11.38
C ILE A 142 12.96 -15.34 -12.57
N ASP A 143 12.81 -14.31 -13.41
CA ASP A 143 13.72 -14.06 -14.51
C ASP A 143 15.14 -13.73 -14.01
N THR A 144 15.25 -12.81 -13.04
CA THR A 144 16.54 -12.36 -12.51
C THR A 144 17.31 -13.46 -11.78
N VAL A 145 16.63 -14.32 -11.01
CA VAL A 145 17.26 -15.34 -10.17
C VAL A 145 17.44 -16.67 -10.89
N PHE A 146 16.44 -17.10 -11.67
CA PHE A 146 16.42 -18.42 -12.31
C PHE A 146 16.60 -18.38 -13.84
N GLY A 147 16.57 -17.19 -14.45
CA GLY A 147 16.62 -17.03 -15.91
C GLY A 147 15.37 -17.52 -16.63
N TRP A 148 14.25 -17.69 -15.91
CA TRP A 148 13.03 -18.27 -16.45
C TRP A 148 12.03 -17.20 -16.89
N GLN A 149 11.66 -17.24 -18.16
CA GLN A 149 10.67 -16.34 -18.74
C GLN A 149 9.25 -16.86 -18.49
N MET A 150 8.61 -16.35 -17.44
CA MET A 150 7.23 -16.73 -17.12
C MET A 150 6.19 -15.89 -17.89
N PRO A 151 5.11 -16.52 -18.38
CA PRO A 151 4.03 -15.78 -19.02
C PRO A 151 3.29 -14.92 -17.99
N ARG A 152 3.39 -13.60 -18.14
CA ARG A 152 2.73 -12.62 -17.25
C ARG A 152 1.25 -12.90 -16.99
N PRO A 153 0.41 -13.24 -17.99
CA PRO A 153 -1.00 -13.52 -17.73
C PRO A 153 -1.23 -14.69 -16.76
N ALA A 154 -0.40 -15.74 -16.81
CA ALA A 154 -0.53 -16.88 -15.91
C ALA A 154 -0.17 -16.49 -14.47
N VAL A 155 0.90 -15.71 -14.29
CA VAL A 155 1.29 -15.19 -12.97
C VAL A 155 0.21 -14.27 -12.41
N THR A 156 -0.38 -13.39 -13.24
CA THR A 156 -1.51 -12.53 -12.86
C THR A 156 -2.70 -13.32 -12.37
N VAL A 157 -3.11 -14.36 -13.09
CA VAL A 157 -4.22 -15.23 -12.68
C VAL A 157 -3.89 -15.95 -11.38
N ALA A 158 -2.68 -16.50 -11.25
CA ALA A 158 -2.25 -17.17 -10.02
C ALA A 158 -2.26 -16.23 -8.81
N CYS A 159 -1.71 -15.02 -8.93
CA CYS A 159 -1.75 -13.99 -7.90
C CYS A 159 -3.18 -13.64 -7.48
N GLY A 160 -4.07 -13.42 -8.46
CA GLY A 160 -5.48 -13.14 -8.21
C GLY A 160 -6.17 -14.28 -7.47
N THR A 161 -6.01 -15.52 -7.95
CA THR A 161 -6.60 -16.70 -7.32
C THR A 161 -6.11 -16.91 -5.90
N VAL A 162 -4.80 -16.82 -5.66
CA VAL A 162 -4.22 -16.98 -4.33
C VAL A 162 -4.68 -15.86 -3.40
N GLY A 163 -4.65 -14.60 -3.85
CA GLY A 163 -5.13 -13.46 -3.07
C GLY A 163 -6.61 -13.57 -2.70
N SER A 164 -7.47 -13.94 -3.66
CA SER A 164 -8.89 -14.17 -3.41
C SER A 164 -9.14 -15.34 -2.46
N ALA A 165 -8.38 -16.44 -2.59
CA ALA A 165 -8.49 -17.59 -1.68
C ALA A 165 -8.10 -17.20 -0.25
N LEU A 166 -6.99 -16.48 -0.07
CA LEU A 166 -6.57 -15.96 1.24
C LEU A 166 -7.61 -15.00 1.85
N GLY A 167 -8.19 -14.13 1.01
CA GLY A 167 -9.31 -13.27 1.38
C GLY A 167 -10.50 -14.07 1.90
N ALA A 168 -10.93 -15.09 1.15
CA ALA A 168 -12.04 -15.97 1.52
C ALA A 168 -11.74 -16.79 2.80
N CYS A 169 -10.48 -17.16 3.04
CA CYS A 169 -10.03 -17.81 4.27
C CYS A 169 -9.95 -16.86 5.47
N GLY A 170 -10.28 -15.57 5.31
CA GLY A 170 -10.38 -14.63 6.41
C GLY A 170 -9.04 -14.05 6.86
N ILE A 171 -8.09 -13.85 5.93
CA ILE A 171 -6.80 -13.19 6.23
C ILE A 171 -6.96 -11.83 6.94
N LEU A 172 -8.12 -11.17 6.75
CA LEU A 172 -8.47 -9.91 7.40
C LEU A 172 -8.53 -10.02 8.94
N ARG A 173 -8.76 -11.22 9.50
CA ARG A 173 -8.73 -11.44 10.96
C ARG A 173 -7.36 -11.12 11.58
N GLY A 174 -6.29 -11.25 10.79
CA GLY A 174 -4.91 -10.94 11.18
C GLY A 174 -4.40 -9.61 10.62
N PHE A 175 -5.29 -8.69 10.25
CA PHE A 175 -4.91 -7.47 9.53
C PHE A 175 -3.94 -6.59 10.31
N ILE A 176 -4.20 -6.31 11.60
CA ILE A 176 -3.31 -5.47 12.42
C ILE A 176 -1.92 -6.10 12.60
N PRO A 177 -1.76 -7.36 13.02
CA PRO A 177 -0.44 -8.02 13.05
C PRO A 177 0.27 -8.03 11.69
N PHE A 178 -0.48 -8.16 10.59
CA PHE A 178 0.08 -8.07 9.25
C PHE A 178 0.63 -6.67 8.95
N LEU A 179 -0.12 -5.61 9.26
CA LEU A 179 0.35 -4.22 9.11
C LEU A 179 1.56 -3.92 10.00
N ASP A 180 1.58 -4.44 11.23
CA ASP A 180 2.73 -4.31 12.13
C ASP A 180 3.99 -4.93 11.51
N LEU A 181 3.87 -6.14 10.93
CA LEU A 181 4.98 -6.78 10.21
C LEU A 181 5.44 -5.95 9.01
N LEU A 182 4.51 -5.42 8.20
CA LEU A 182 4.86 -4.56 7.07
C LEU A 182 5.57 -3.28 7.52
N SER A 183 5.15 -2.71 8.65
CA SER A 183 5.69 -1.47 9.17
C SER A 183 7.18 -1.55 9.54
N VAL A 184 7.72 -2.74 9.84
CA VAL A 184 9.14 -2.92 10.19
C VAL A 184 9.97 -3.56 9.08
N THR A 185 9.34 -4.30 8.17
CA THR A 185 10.05 -5.04 7.11
C THR A 185 10.28 -4.22 5.85
N PHE A 186 9.34 -3.35 5.46
CA PHE A 186 9.45 -2.58 4.22
C PHE A 186 10.25 -1.27 4.32
N PRO A 187 10.24 -0.50 5.43
CA PRO A 187 11.05 0.71 5.50
C PRO A 187 12.56 0.48 5.27
N PRO A 188 13.22 -0.55 5.83
CA PRO A 188 14.62 -0.80 5.53
C PRO A 188 14.86 -1.08 4.04
N ALA A 189 13.95 -1.81 3.37
CA ALA A 189 14.07 -2.06 1.94
C ALA A 189 14.01 -0.75 1.13
N ALA A 190 13.07 0.15 1.47
CA ALA A 190 12.99 1.47 0.88
C ALA A 190 14.23 2.33 1.19
N GLY A 191 14.76 2.23 2.41
CA GLY A 191 15.99 2.90 2.84
C GLY A 191 17.19 2.49 2.00
N ILE A 192 17.43 1.19 1.83
CA ILE A 192 18.51 0.65 0.98
C ILE A 192 18.41 1.19 -0.44
N ILE A 193 17.20 1.16 -1.04
CA ILE A 193 16.97 1.68 -2.40
C ILE A 193 17.33 3.17 -2.47
N CYS A 194 16.89 3.97 -1.50
CA CYS A 194 17.18 5.40 -1.43
C CYS A 194 18.67 5.69 -1.21
N CYS A 195 19.33 4.98 -0.29
CA CYS A 195 20.75 5.13 0.01
C CYS A 195 21.60 4.79 -1.21
N GLU A 196 21.32 3.69 -1.90
CA GLU A 196 22.03 3.31 -3.11
C GLU A 196 21.86 4.36 -4.22
N TYR A 197 20.63 4.86 -4.42
CA TYR A 197 20.34 5.81 -5.49
C TYR A 197 20.81 7.25 -5.21
N LEU A 198 20.73 7.73 -3.96
CA LEU A 198 20.97 9.13 -3.61
C LEU A 198 22.32 9.40 -2.93
N VAL A 199 22.89 8.41 -2.24
CA VAL A 199 24.10 8.60 -1.42
C VAL A 199 25.27 7.85 -2.04
N VAL A 200 25.18 6.52 -2.14
CA VAL A 200 26.27 5.66 -2.63
C VAL A 200 26.54 5.90 -4.11
N LYS A 201 25.48 5.92 -4.93
CA LYS A 201 25.52 6.16 -6.38
C LYS A 201 26.52 5.27 -7.12
N GLY A 202 26.76 4.05 -6.64
CA GLY A 202 27.82 3.17 -7.16
C GLY A 202 27.68 2.88 -8.66
N PHE A 203 26.44 2.72 -9.13
CA PHE A 203 26.12 2.38 -10.52
C PHE A 203 25.68 3.58 -11.36
N ARG A 204 25.85 4.83 -10.89
CA ARG A 204 25.26 6.00 -11.55
C ARG A 204 25.76 6.20 -12.98
N SER A 205 27.07 6.08 -13.22
CA SER A 205 27.65 6.23 -14.57
C SER A 205 27.07 5.20 -15.54
N GLN A 206 27.05 3.93 -15.14
CA GLN A 206 26.56 2.83 -15.97
C GLN A 206 25.07 2.96 -16.28
N LEU A 207 24.27 3.38 -15.30
CA LEU A 207 22.84 3.66 -15.51
C LEU A 207 22.61 4.83 -16.46
N ASP A 208 23.46 5.86 -16.44
CA ASP A 208 23.36 6.99 -17.36
C ASP A 208 23.77 6.57 -18.80
N GLU A 209 24.72 5.65 -18.96
CA GLU A 209 25.13 5.05 -20.24
C GLU A 209 24.04 4.16 -20.86
N THR A 210 23.45 3.24 -20.08
CA THR A 210 22.41 2.33 -20.59
C THR A 210 21.02 2.98 -20.67
N ARG A 211 20.89 4.23 -20.22
CA ARG A 211 19.62 4.95 -20.20
C ARG A 211 18.96 5.07 -21.57
N ALA A 212 19.76 5.30 -22.61
CA ALA A 212 19.27 5.48 -23.98
C ALA A 212 18.77 4.16 -24.59
N SER A 213 19.38 3.03 -24.22
CA SER A 213 18.98 1.69 -24.69
C SER A 213 17.87 1.08 -23.83
N GLY A 214 17.61 1.63 -22.63
CA GLY A 214 16.59 1.11 -21.72
C GLY A 214 16.94 -0.25 -21.14
N THR A 215 18.22 -0.61 -21.13
CA THR A 215 18.73 -1.89 -20.63
C THR A 215 19.39 -1.73 -19.26
N MET A 216 19.45 -2.82 -18.50
CA MET A 216 20.20 -2.85 -17.24
C MET A 216 21.70 -2.94 -17.54
N PRO A 217 22.58 -2.32 -16.73
CA PRO A 217 24.02 -2.53 -16.84
C PRO A 217 24.39 -4.01 -16.74
N GLU A 218 25.23 -4.52 -17.63
CA GLU A 218 25.69 -5.91 -17.61
C GLU A 218 26.47 -6.25 -16.32
N ALA A 219 27.12 -5.25 -15.72
CA ALA A 219 27.85 -5.39 -14.47
C ALA A 219 26.95 -5.33 -13.21
N ALA A 220 25.62 -5.16 -13.37
CA ALA A 220 24.72 -5.06 -12.23
C ALA A 220 24.68 -6.39 -11.46
N PRO A 221 24.97 -6.39 -10.14
CA PRO A 221 24.93 -7.63 -9.37
C PRO A 221 23.49 -8.11 -9.23
N VAL A 222 23.27 -9.38 -9.57
CA VAL A 222 21.99 -10.07 -9.38
C VAL A 222 21.67 -10.25 -7.89
N PHE A 223 22.70 -10.44 -7.06
CA PHE A 223 22.56 -10.74 -5.65
C PHE A 223 23.57 -9.93 -4.82
N VAL A 224 23.08 -9.19 -3.83
CA VAL A 224 23.91 -8.42 -2.90
C VAL A 224 23.61 -8.89 -1.48
N PRO A 225 24.36 -9.89 -0.95
CA PRO A 225 24.11 -10.47 0.38
C PRO A 225 24.13 -9.43 1.50
N ALA A 226 25.01 -8.43 1.39
CA ALA A 226 25.12 -7.35 2.37
C ALA A 226 23.80 -6.59 2.53
N SER A 227 23.08 -6.32 1.43
CA SER A 227 21.78 -5.66 1.47
C SER A 227 20.71 -6.51 2.16
N LEU A 228 20.74 -7.83 1.97
CA LEU A 228 19.81 -8.74 2.66
C LEU A 228 20.09 -8.85 4.15
N VAL A 229 21.37 -8.89 4.54
CA VAL A 229 21.79 -8.88 5.95
C VAL A 229 21.41 -7.57 6.61
N ALA A 230 21.68 -6.42 5.96
CA ALA A 230 21.30 -5.10 6.46
C ALA A 230 19.78 -4.97 6.62
N TRP A 231 19.02 -5.40 5.61
CA TRP A 231 17.55 -5.45 5.65
C TRP A 231 17.04 -6.30 6.81
N LEU A 232 17.52 -7.53 6.94
CA LEU A 232 17.08 -8.44 7.99
C LEU A 232 17.44 -7.93 9.38
N ALA A 233 18.67 -7.44 9.56
CA ALA A 233 19.13 -6.86 10.83
C ALA A 233 18.28 -5.64 11.22
N ALA A 234 18.02 -4.73 10.28
CA ALA A 234 17.21 -3.55 10.50
C ALA A 234 15.74 -3.90 10.81
N ALA A 235 15.16 -4.88 10.13
CA ALA A 235 13.80 -5.36 10.39
C ALA A 235 13.68 -6.03 11.76
N LEU A 236 14.63 -6.90 12.13
CA LEU A 236 14.65 -7.57 13.44
C LEU A 236 14.85 -6.55 14.56
N LEU A 237 15.78 -5.61 14.41
CA LEU A 237 15.98 -4.54 15.39
C LEU A 237 14.73 -3.66 15.51
N GLY A 238 14.11 -3.29 14.40
CA GLY A 238 12.83 -2.57 14.40
C GLY A 238 11.73 -3.31 15.15
N HIS A 239 11.62 -4.63 14.96
CA HIS A 239 10.63 -5.46 15.62
C HIS A 239 10.88 -5.64 17.14
N PHE A 240 12.13 -5.86 17.54
CA PHE A 240 12.46 -6.19 18.93
C PHE A 240 12.80 -4.99 19.81
N LEU A 241 13.00 -3.79 19.25
CA LEU A 241 13.23 -2.57 20.04
C LEU A 241 11.89 -2.01 20.53
N PRO A 242 11.57 -2.12 21.84
CA PRO A 242 10.23 -1.87 22.37
C PRO A 242 9.93 -0.38 22.62
N ARG A 243 10.81 0.54 22.21
CA ARG A 243 10.71 1.97 22.51
C ARG A 243 10.69 2.78 21.24
N GLY A 244 9.66 3.61 21.03
CA GLY A 244 9.63 4.62 19.97
C GLY A 244 8.84 4.18 18.73
N MET A 245 9.28 4.60 17.55
CA MET A 245 8.66 4.31 16.25
C MET A 245 9.45 3.19 15.54
N PRO A 246 9.05 1.90 15.64
CA PRO A 246 9.75 0.76 15.04
C PRO A 246 10.16 0.96 13.57
N TYR A 247 9.25 1.55 12.78
CA TYR A 247 9.45 1.84 11.37
C TYR A 247 10.59 2.86 11.13
N LEU A 248 10.77 3.85 12.01
CA LEU A 248 11.87 4.82 11.88
C LEU A 248 13.23 4.19 12.22
N TYR A 249 13.30 3.38 13.27
CA TYR A 249 14.56 2.68 13.61
C TYR A 249 14.97 1.75 12.49
N SER A 250 14.02 0.97 11.97
CA SER A 250 14.27 0.06 10.86
C SER A 250 14.77 0.82 9.60
N LEU A 251 14.27 2.02 9.34
CA LEU A 251 14.70 2.84 8.20
C LEU A 251 16.08 3.48 8.40
N CYS A 252 16.40 3.98 9.60
CA CYS A 252 17.64 4.70 9.87
C CYS A 252 18.87 3.78 9.99
N LEU A 253 18.68 2.46 10.07
CA LEU A 253 19.74 1.49 10.30
C LEU A 253 20.40 0.96 9.00
N VAL A 254 19.88 1.36 7.84
CA VAL A 254 20.36 0.98 6.49
C VAL A 254 20.97 2.18 5.76
#